data_AF-A0A0R0LR44-F1
#
_entry.id   AF-A0A0R0LR44-F1
#
_cell.length_a   1.000
_cell.length_b   1.000
_cell.length_c   1.000
_cell.angle_alpha   90.00
_cell.angle_beta   90.00
_cell.angle_gamma   90.00
#
_symmetry.space_group_name_H-M   'P 1'
#
loop_
_entity.id
_entity.type
_entity.pdbx_description
1 polymer ?
#
loop_
_entity_poly.entity_id
_entity_poly.type
_entity_poly.pdbx_seq_one_letter_code
_entity_poly.pdbx_strand_id
1 'polypeptide(L)'
;MAKTKRSSSLKAANGKAIWLLVSADIVVIVLVFTGFAFTQASLTELAQSALIRGVLLATAGPIMAVFLNDLVPSNAKASIVFWRFKDALPGHRAFSEHAEADPRINMAALKKKIGEFPQSPRDQNTCWYRLFQGHQSNVIVGDAHKRFLLFRDSSSLTLLILVITGIATALSGVRLALQSMLIGGLAVQFLWLSLSARNTGIRLVQNVLALESTNDGAKKK
;
A
#
# COMPACT_ATOMS: atom_id res chain seq x y z
N MET A 1 -19.55 -5.84 -16.72
CA MET A 1 -18.70 -7.01 -16.42
C MET A 1 -17.19 -6.77 -16.62
N ALA A 2 -16.71 -6.09 -17.67
CA ALA A 2 -15.26 -5.83 -17.86
C ALA A 2 -14.62 -4.89 -16.80
N LYS A 3 -15.41 -4.01 -16.18
CA LYS A 3 -14.98 -2.92 -15.27
C LYS A 3 -14.44 -3.44 -13.93
N THR A 4 -15.14 -4.38 -13.29
CA THR A 4 -14.72 -5.04 -12.04
C THR A 4 -13.53 -5.99 -12.28
N LYS A 5 -13.43 -6.55 -13.49
CA LYS A 5 -12.40 -7.51 -13.89
C LYS A 5 -10.99 -6.88 -13.93
N ARG A 6 -10.88 -5.58 -14.23
CA ARG A 6 -9.58 -4.89 -14.33
C ARG A 6 -9.04 -4.40 -12.98
N SER A 7 -9.88 -3.89 -12.08
CA SER A 7 -9.43 -3.56 -10.72
C SER A 7 -9.05 -4.83 -9.95
N SER A 8 -9.82 -5.92 -10.12
CA SER A 8 -9.45 -7.23 -9.57
C SER A 8 -8.18 -7.78 -10.20
N SER A 9 -7.94 -7.62 -11.51
CA SER A 9 -6.69 -8.05 -12.15
C SER A 9 -5.46 -7.27 -11.67
N LEU A 10 -5.59 -5.97 -11.39
CA LEU A 10 -4.49 -5.16 -10.87
C LEU A 10 -4.14 -5.54 -9.43
N LYS A 11 -5.15 -5.79 -8.59
CA LYS A 11 -4.92 -6.30 -7.21
C LYS A 11 -4.28 -7.69 -7.24
N ALA A 12 -4.75 -8.58 -8.12
CA ALA A 12 -4.16 -9.91 -8.32
C ALA A 12 -2.70 -9.83 -8.80
N ALA A 13 -2.38 -8.89 -9.70
CA ALA A 13 -1.01 -8.68 -10.18
C ALA A 13 -0.05 -8.22 -9.07
N ASN A 14 -0.54 -7.48 -8.08
CA ASN A 14 0.26 -7.04 -6.92
C ASN A 14 0.43 -8.14 -5.87
N GLY A 15 -0.40 -9.19 -5.89
CA GLY A 15 -0.35 -10.28 -4.91
C GLY A 15 1.03 -10.93 -4.81
N LYS A 16 1.73 -11.12 -5.94
CA LYS A 16 3.10 -11.67 -5.96
C LYS A 16 4.10 -10.80 -5.21
N ALA A 17 4.06 -9.49 -5.41
CA ALA A 17 4.98 -8.56 -4.76
C ALA A 17 4.70 -8.44 -3.26
N ILE A 18 3.41 -8.44 -2.87
CA ILE A 18 3.01 -8.47 -1.47
C ILE A 18 3.47 -9.77 -0.81
N TRP A 19 3.25 -10.91 -1.46
CA TRP A 19 3.68 -12.21 -0.95
C TRP A 19 5.20 -12.27 -0.76
N LEU A 20 5.96 -11.75 -1.72
CA LEU A 20 7.42 -11.70 -1.63
C LEU A 20 7.90 -10.84 -0.47
N LEU A 21 7.29 -9.66 -0.28
CA LEU A 21 7.60 -8.76 0.83
C LEU A 21 7.35 -9.44 2.18
N VAL A 22 6.16 -10.02 2.37
CA VAL A 22 5.81 -10.68 3.64
C VAL A 22 6.71 -11.90 3.90
N SER A 23 7.04 -12.66 2.86
CA SER A 23 7.95 -13.79 2.99
C SER A 23 9.36 -13.33 3.40
N ALA A 24 9.85 -12.23 2.81
CA ALA A 24 11.12 -11.64 3.18
C ALA A 24 11.12 -11.15 4.64
N ASP A 25 10.06 -10.46 5.08
CA ASP A 25 9.89 -10.02 6.46
C ASP A 25 9.95 -11.20 7.44
N ILE A 26 9.22 -12.29 7.14
CA ILE A 26 9.22 -13.50 7.99
C ILE A 26 10.60 -14.15 8.03
N VAL A 27 11.29 -14.28 6.89
CA VAL A 27 12.65 -14.84 6.84
C VAL A 27 13.60 -14.01 7.71
N VAL A 28 13.57 -12.68 7.59
CA VAL A 28 14.40 -11.79 8.42
C VAL A 28 14.08 -11.97 9.90
N ILE A 29 12.80 -12.00 10.27
CA ILE A 29 12.37 -12.24 11.65
C ILE A 29 12.92 -13.58 12.17
N VAL A 30 12.72 -14.68 11.43
CA VAL A 30 13.20 -16.01 11.82
C VAL A 30 14.73 -16.03 11.97
N LEU A 31 15.47 -15.47 11.01
CA LEU A 31 16.94 -15.42 11.07
C LEU A 31 17.43 -14.69 12.32
N VAL A 32 16.83 -13.54 12.63
CA VAL A 32 17.18 -12.75 13.83
C VAL A 32 16.81 -13.50 15.11
N PHE A 33 15.66 -14.15 15.17
CA PHE A 33 15.25 -14.97 16.33
C PHE A 33 16.16 -16.18 16.57
N THR A 34 16.61 -16.82 15.48
CA THR A 34 17.59 -17.91 15.55
C THR A 34 19.03 -17.42 15.73
N GLY A 35 19.24 -16.10 15.84
CA GLY A 35 20.54 -15.48 16.15
C GLY A 35 21.62 -15.71 15.08
N PHE A 36 21.25 -15.94 13.82
CA PHE A 36 22.21 -16.40 12.80
C PHE A 36 23.06 -17.60 13.31
N ALA A 37 22.47 -18.49 14.11
CA ALA A 37 23.14 -19.67 14.64
C ALA A 37 23.38 -20.72 13.54
N PHE A 38 24.20 -20.37 12.55
CA PHE A 38 24.98 -21.28 11.72
C PHE A 38 26.27 -21.68 12.44
N THR A 39 26.28 -21.66 13.77
CA THR A 39 27.41 -22.13 14.58
C THR A 39 27.22 -23.60 14.90
N GLN A 40 27.80 -24.48 14.08
CA GLN A 40 28.11 -25.90 14.34
C GLN A 40 27.00 -26.76 14.99
N ALA A 41 25.74 -26.33 14.95
CA ALA A 41 24.62 -27.16 15.36
C ALA A 41 24.45 -28.23 14.27
N SER A 42 24.46 -29.50 14.68
CA SER A 42 24.15 -30.60 13.77
C SER A 42 22.82 -30.29 13.07
N LEU A 43 22.77 -30.46 11.74
CA LEU A 43 21.58 -30.22 10.92
C LEU A 43 20.31 -30.91 11.47
N THR A 44 20.52 -31.97 12.26
CA THR A 44 19.53 -32.76 12.99
C THR A 44 18.85 -32.05 14.18
N GLU A 45 19.54 -31.23 14.97
CA GLU A 45 18.90 -30.49 16.08
C GLU A 45 18.13 -29.25 15.58
N LEU A 46 18.65 -28.62 14.52
CA LEU A 46 17.96 -27.51 13.86
C LEU A 46 16.67 -28.00 13.18
N ALA A 47 16.71 -29.19 12.55
CA ALA A 47 15.60 -29.79 11.81
C ALA A 47 14.36 -30.12 12.66
N GLN A 48 14.48 -30.35 13.97
CA GLN A 48 13.37 -30.95 14.74
C GLN A 48 12.48 -29.97 15.52
N SER A 49 12.86 -28.71 15.76
CA SER A 49 12.01 -27.78 16.54
C SER A 49 11.89 -26.36 15.99
N ALA A 50 12.98 -25.72 15.59
CA ALA A 50 12.98 -24.34 15.11
C ALA A 50 12.75 -24.23 13.61
N LEU A 51 13.31 -25.15 12.82
CA LEU A 51 13.24 -25.12 11.36
C LEU A 51 11.86 -25.55 10.85
N ILE A 52 11.21 -26.55 11.46
CA ILE A 52 9.82 -26.92 11.15
C ILE A 52 8.86 -25.77 11.51
N ARG A 53 9.01 -25.15 12.69
CA ARG A 53 8.20 -23.99 13.09
C ARG A 53 8.46 -22.78 12.19
N GLY A 54 9.72 -22.54 11.83
CA GLY A 54 10.15 -21.47 10.93
C GLY A 54 9.66 -21.66 9.50
N VAL A 55 9.68 -22.90 8.97
CA VAL A 55 9.14 -23.25 7.65
C VAL A 55 7.63 -23.18 7.65
N LEU A 56 6.95 -23.64 8.70
CA LEU A 56 5.50 -23.51 8.84
C LEU A 56 5.08 -22.04 8.90
N LEU A 57 5.79 -21.19 9.66
CA LEU A 57 5.54 -19.75 9.71
C LEU A 57 5.90 -19.04 8.39
N ALA A 58 6.98 -19.43 7.71
CA ALA A 58 7.39 -18.87 6.43
C ALA A 58 6.46 -19.25 5.28
N THR A 59 5.75 -20.39 5.37
CA THR A 59 4.81 -20.84 4.34
C THR A 59 3.37 -20.43 4.65
N ALA A 60 2.91 -20.59 5.89
CA ALA A 60 1.55 -20.23 6.30
C ALA A 60 1.40 -18.73 6.61
N GLY A 61 2.47 -18.07 7.07
CA GLY A 61 2.45 -16.65 7.46
C GLY A 61 2.08 -15.71 6.31
N PRO A 62 2.67 -15.82 5.10
CA PRO A 62 2.28 -15.00 3.96
C PRO A 62 0.83 -15.22 3.54
N ILE A 63 0.35 -16.46 3.62
CA ILE A 63 -1.05 -16.80 3.30
C ILE A 63 -1.99 -16.14 4.30
N MET A 64 -1.72 -16.28 5.60
CA MET A 64 -2.50 -15.65 6.67
C MET A 64 -2.46 -14.12 6.57
N ALA A 65 -1.30 -13.53 6.24
CA ALA A 65 -1.18 -12.10 6.02
C ALA A 65 -2.08 -11.63 4.87
N VAL A 66 -2.12 -12.34 3.74
CA VAL A 66 -3.02 -11.99 2.62
C VAL A 66 -4.49 -12.00 3.05
N PHE A 67 -4.93 -12.99 3.82
CA PHE A 67 -6.30 -13.03 4.36
C PHE A 67 -6.56 -11.88 5.33
N LEU A 68 -5.63 -11.61 6.25
CA LEU A 68 -5.73 -10.49 7.19
C LEU A 68 -5.78 -9.13 6.48
N ASN A 69 -5.01 -8.97 5.40
CA ASN A 69 -5.05 -7.78 4.57
C ASN A 69 -6.45 -7.55 3.98
N ASP A 70 -7.17 -8.61 3.59
CA ASP A 70 -8.52 -8.49 3.05
C ASP A 70 -9.59 -8.22 4.12
N LEU A 71 -9.32 -8.55 5.38
CA LEU A 71 -10.19 -8.15 6.51
C LEU A 71 -10.11 -6.66 6.84
N VAL A 72 -8.96 -6.02 6.59
CA VAL A 72 -8.79 -4.59 6.85
C VAL A 72 -9.55 -3.77 5.78
N PRO A 73 -10.52 -2.92 6.17
CA PRO A 73 -11.26 -2.11 5.20
C PRO A 73 -10.37 -1.17 4.40
N SER A 74 -10.68 -0.95 3.12
CA SER A 74 -9.89 -0.07 2.24
C SER A 74 -9.70 1.35 2.81
N ASN A 75 -10.71 1.89 3.51
CA ASN A 75 -10.63 3.20 4.15
C ASN A 75 -9.64 3.19 5.33
N ALA A 76 -9.62 2.12 6.14
CA ALA A 76 -8.67 1.98 7.24
C ALA A 76 -7.22 1.92 6.72
N LYS A 77 -6.98 1.21 5.61
CA LYS A 77 -5.66 1.18 4.95
C LYS A 77 -5.24 2.57 4.46
N ALA A 78 -6.18 3.33 3.88
CA ALA A 78 -5.91 4.70 3.49
C ALA A 78 -5.58 5.57 4.71
N SER A 79 -6.31 5.43 5.82
CA SER A 79 -6.01 6.12 7.07
C SER A 79 -4.62 5.81 7.62
N ILE A 80 -4.22 4.53 7.58
CA ILE A 80 -2.88 4.07 7.94
C ILE A 80 -1.82 4.76 7.07
N VAL A 81 -2.00 4.76 5.75
CA VAL A 81 -1.03 5.36 4.84
C VAL A 81 -0.95 6.86 5.01
N PHE A 82 -2.08 7.58 5.05
CA PHE A 82 -2.10 9.04 5.04
C PHE A 82 -2.01 9.65 6.45
N TRP A 83 -1.97 8.82 7.50
CA TRP A 83 -2.05 9.21 8.92
C TRP A 83 -3.23 10.15 9.20
N ARG A 84 -4.39 9.82 8.65
CA ARG A 84 -5.63 10.63 8.74
C ARG A 84 -6.81 9.74 9.12
N PHE A 85 -7.56 10.11 10.15
CA PHE A 85 -8.72 9.33 10.58
C PHE A 85 -9.99 9.57 9.74
N LYS A 86 -10.10 10.75 9.10
CA LYS A 86 -11.25 11.13 8.27
C LYS A 86 -10.76 11.66 6.92
N ASP A 87 -11.55 11.42 5.87
CA ASP A 87 -11.28 11.90 4.51
C ASP A 87 -9.85 11.60 4.03
N ALA A 88 -9.40 10.36 4.28
CA ALA A 88 -8.00 9.97 4.16
C ALA A 88 -7.52 9.75 2.71
N LEU A 89 -8.43 9.44 1.78
CA LEU A 89 -8.09 9.22 0.37
C LEU A 89 -7.54 10.50 -0.27
N PRO A 90 -6.58 10.38 -1.22
CA PRO A 90 -5.98 11.54 -1.86
C PRO A 90 -7.00 12.33 -2.71
N GLY A 91 -8.06 11.67 -3.21
CA GLY A 91 -9.14 12.32 -3.95
C GLY A 91 -9.91 13.36 -3.14
N HIS A 92 -9.89 13.30 -1.80
CA HIS A 92 -10.55 14.29 -0.94
C HIS A 92 -9.93 15.68 -1.01
N ARG A 93 -8.75 15.81 -1.60
CA ARG A 93 -8.05 17.09 -1.81
C ARG A 93 -7.64 17.26 -3.27
N ALA A 94 -8.38 16.62 -4.18
CA ALA A 94 -8.05 16.60 -5.59
C ALA A 94 -7.95 18.01 -6.17
N PHE A 95 -8.90 18.88 -5.85
CA PHE A 95 -8.99 20.21 -6.44
C PHE A 95 -8.38 21.29 -5.55
N SER A 96 -8.50 21.16 -4.23
CA SER A 96 -8.02 22.18 -3.28
C SER A 96 -6.53 22.12 -2.96
N GLU A 97 -5.84 21.01 -3.28
CA GLU A 97 -4.41 20.84 -2.98
C GLU A 97 -3.66 20.27 -4.20
N HIS A 98 -4.11 19.13 -4.71
CA HIS A 98 -3.34 18.38 -5.70
C HIS A 98 -3.40 18.96 -7.11
N ALA A 99 -4.51 19.62 -7.48
CA ALA A 99 -4.65 20.28 -8.77
C ALA A 99 -3.72 21.49 -8.91
N GLU A 100 -3.65 22.33 -7.87
CA GLU A 100 -2.81 23.53 -7.86
C GLU A 100 -1.30 23.20 -7.78
N ALA A 101 -0.97 22.10 -7.12
CA ALA A 101 0.42 21.69 -6.92
C ALA A 101 1.10 21.08 -8.17
N ASP A 102 0.34 20.70 -9.22
CA ASP A 102 0.91 20.10 -10.43
C ASP A 102 0.84 21.06 -11.63
N PRO A 103 1.99 21.59 -12.10
CA PRO A 103 2.02 22.55 -13.19
C PRO A 103 1.54 21.97 -14.54
N ARG A 104 1.40 20.63 -14.66
CA ARG A 104 0.88 19.98 -15.86
C ARG A 104 -0.63 20.12 -16.01
N ILE A 105 -1.33 20.55 -14.96
CA ILE A 105 -2.79 20.66 -14.94
C ILE A 105 -3.18 22.06 -15.41
N ASN A 106 -3.90 22.13 -16.53
CA ASN A 106 -4.47 23.40 -16.98
C ASN A 106 -5.76 23.69 -16.19
N MET A 107 -5.64 24.52 -15.15
CA MET A 107 -6.74 24.86 -14.25
C MET A 107 -7.91 25.54 -14.96
N ALA A 108 -7.65 26.41 -15.94
CA ALA A 108 -8.70 27.08 -16.70
C ALA A 108 -9.50 26.10 -17.57
N ALA A 109 -8.80 25.20 -18.28
CA ALA A 109 -9.43 24.16 -19.09
C ALA A 109 -10.21 23.17 -18.23
N LEU A 110 -9.66 22.79 -17.07
CA LEU A 110 -10.32 21.90 -16.11
C LEU A 110 -11.58 22.55 -15.53
N LYS A 111 -11.53 23.82 -15.13
CA LYS A 111 -12.68 24.58 -14.63
C LYS A 111 -13.77 24.73 -15.70
N LYS A 112 -13.39 24.94 -16.96
CA LYS A 112 -14.34 25.00 -18.09
C LYS A 112 -15.11 23.69 -18.28
N LYS A 113 -14.49 22.53 -18.00
CA LYS A 113 -15.11 21.20 -18.16
C LYS A 113 -15.99 20.80 -16.97
N ILE A 114 -15.53 21.08 -15.76
CA ILE A 114 -16.15 20.60 -14.52
C ILE A 114 -17.12 21.64 -13.93
N GLY A 115 -16.94 22.91 -14.26
CA GLY A 115 -17.60 24.03 -13.59
C GLY A 115 -16.85 24.46 -12.33
N GLU A 116 -17.58 24.97 -11.35
CA GLU A 116 -16.99 25.34 -10.06
C GLU A 116 -16.43 24.11 -9.32
N PHE A 117 -15.24 24.26 -8.76
CA PHE A 117 -14.61 23.14 -8.06
C PHE A 117 -15.31 22.86 -6.73
N PRO A 118 -15.59 21.58 -6.43
CA PRO A 118 -16.18 21.20 -5.15
C PRO A 118 -15.26 21.58 -4.00
N GLN A 119 -15.82 22.16 -2.94
CA GLN A 119 -15.06 22.62 -1.78
C GLN A 119 -14.97 21.54 -0.70
N SER A 120 -16.05 20.80 -0.47
CA SER A 120 -16.07 19.77 0.59
C SER A 120 -15.17 18.58 0.22
N PRO A 121 -14.43 17.99 1.18
CA PRO A 121 -13.56 16.85 0.89
C PRO A 121 -14.30 15.69 0.22
N ARG A 122 -15.53 15.41 0.66
CA ARG A 122 -16.35 14.32 0.12
C ARG A 122 -16.77 14.58 -1.34
N ASP A 123 -17.15 15.81 -1.65
CA ASP A 123 -17.57 16.18 -3.00
C ASP A 123 -16.36 16.23 -3.95
N GLN A 124 -15.19 16.66 -3.45
CA GLN A 124 -13.93 16.56 -4.18
C GLN A 124 -13.63 15.13 -4.58
N ASN A 125 -13.67 14.19 -3.63
CA ASN A 125 -13.40 12.78 -3.93
C ASN A 125 -14.46 12.19 -4.88
N THR A 126 -15.72 12.57 -4.71
CA THR A 126 -16.81 12.10 -5.59
C THR A 126 -16.62 12.59 -7.02
N CYS A 127 -16.30 13.88 -7.20
CA CYS A 127 -16.03 14.47 -8.50
C CYS A 127 -14.79 13.83 -9.14
N TRP A 128 -13.68 13.78 -8.41
CA TRP A 128 -12.44 13.15 -8.88
C TRP A 128 -12.65 11.68 -9.28
N TYR A 129 -13.41 10.91 -8.49
CA TYR A 129 -13.67 9.50 -8.79
C TYR A 129 -14.45 9.32 -10.10
N ARG A 130 -15.39 10.23 -10.42
CA ARG A 130 -16.08 10.23 -11.72
C ARG A 130 -15.11 10.45 -12.88
N LEU A 131 -14.16 11.38 -12.74
CA LEU A 131 -13.12 11.61 -13.76
C LEU A 131 -12.19 10.40 -13.90
N PHE A 132 -11.78 9.82 -12.78
CA PHE A 132 -10.95 8.62 -12.75
C PHE A 132 -11.61 7.46 -13.51
N GLN A 133 -12.93 7.28 -13.39
CA GLN A 133 -13.65 6.26 -14.15
C GLN A 133 -13.55 6.47 -15.68
N GLY A 134 -13.50 7.71 -16.16
CA GLY A 134 -13.28 8.03 -17.56
C GLY A 134 -11.86 7.69 -18.04
N HIS A 135 -10.87 7.86 -17.17
CA HIS A 135 -9.44 7.68 -17.51
C HIS A 135 -8.84 6.35 -17.06
N GLN A 136 -9.62 5.43 -16.48
CA GLN A 136 -9.13 4.15 -15.96
C GLN A 136 -8.45 3.26 -17.04
N SER A 137 -8.72 3.53 -18.32
CA SER A 137 -8.08 2.82 -19.43
C SER A 137 -6.71 3.37 -19.83
N ASN A 138 -6.35 4.56 -19.35
CA ASN A 138 -5.07 5.17 -19.62
C ASN A 138 -3.94 4.44 -18.85
N VAL A 139 -2.82 4.19 -19.53
CA VAL A 139 -1.68 3.45 -18.97
C VAL A 139 -1.07 4.15 -17.77
N ILE A 140 -0.95 5.49 -17.81
CA ILE A 140 -0.37 6.31 -16.74
C ILE A 140 -1.23 6.25 -15.48
N VAL A 141 -2.56 6.30 -15.64
CA VAL A 141 -3.52 6.17 -14.53
C VAL A 141 -3.50 4.74 -13.98
N GLY A 142 -3.47 3.74 -14.86
CA GLY A 142 -3.41 2.33 -14.47
C GLY A 142 -2.15 1.99 -13.65
N ASP A 143 -0.98 2.44 -14.08
CA ASP A 143 0.29 2.21 -13.38
C ASP A 143 0.32 2.93 -12.02
N ALA A 144 -0.07 4.20 -11.96
CA ALA A 144 -0.15 4.94 -10.71
C ALA A 144 -1.12 4.28 -9.71
N HIS A 145 -2.29 3.83 -10.18
CA HIS A 145 -3.26 3.13 -9.35
C HIS A 145 -2.72 1.79 -8.86
N LYS A 146 -2.07 1.00 -9.74
CA LYS A 146 -1.45 -0.27 -9.36
C LYS A 146 -0.41 -0.07 -8.26
N ARG A 147 0.49 0.92 -8.42
CA ARG A 147 1.54 1.21 -7.42
C ARG A 147 0.94 1.71 -6.11
N PHE A 148 -0.09 2.55 -6.16
CA PHE A 148 -0.80 3.00 -4.96
C PHE A 148 -1.37 1.82 -4.18
N LEU A 149 -2.08 0.90 -4.85
CA LEU A 149 -2.63 -0.29 -4.20
C LEU A 149 -1.54 -1.19 -3.61
N LEU A 150 -0.43 -1.38 -4.33
CA LEU A 150 0.71 -2.17 -3.86
C LEU A 150 1.25 -1.61 -2.56
N PHE A 151 1.69 -0.35 -2.56
CA PHE A 151 2.33 0.24 -1.39
C PHE A 151 1.39 0.40 -0.20
N ARG A 152 0.11 0.71 -0.44
CA ARG A 152 -0.89 0.84 0.61
C ARG A 152 -1.18 -0.49 1.31
N ASP A 153 -1.34 -1.55 0.52
CA ASP A 153 -1.60 -2.88 1.08
C ASP A 153 -0.34 -3.42 1.77
N SER A 154 0.85 -3.21 1.19
CA SER A 154 2.14 -3.53 1.82
C SER A 154 2.36 -2.78 3.14
N SER A 155 2.09 -1.47 3.22
CA SER A 155 2.23 -0.72 4.47
C SER A 155 1.28 -1.22 5.55
N SER A 156 0.03 -1.56 5.19
CA SER A 156 -0.94 -2.11 6.14
C SER A 156 -0.47 -3.44 6.70
N LEU A 157 0.12 -4.28 5.85
CA LEU A 157 0.67 -5.58 6.25
C LEU A 157 1.92 -5.44 7.11
N THR A 158 2.87 -4.58 6.74
CA THR A 158 4.07 -4.34 7.54
C THR A 158 3.70 -3.79 8.92
N LEU A 159 2.68 -2.92 9.02
CA LEU A 159 2.19 -2.46 10.33
C LEU A 159 1.64 -3.62 11.18
N LEU A 160 0.88 -4.53 10.57
CA LEU A 160 0.36 -5.71 11.26
C LEU A 160 1.50 -6.63 11.74
N ILE A 161 2.48 -6.89 10.88
CA ILE A 161 3.68 -7.68 11.22
C ILE A 161 4.45 -7.01 12.34
N LEU A 162 4.60 -5.68 12.32
CA LEU A 162 5.25 -4.91 13.37
C LEU A 162 4.55 -5.12 14.72
N VAL A 163 3.22 -5.00 14.77
CA VAL A 163 2.45 -5.19 16.02
C VAL A 163 2.59 -6.62 16.54
N ILE A 164 2.42 -7.62 15.67
CA ILE A 164 2.54 -9.04 16.05
C ILE A 164 3.96 -9.35 16.55
N THR A 165 4.98 -8.88 15.82
CA THR A 165 6.40 -9.08 16.18
C THR A 165 6.73 -8.38 17.50
N GLY A 166 6.22 -7.16 17.71
CA GLY A 166 6.39 -6.40 18.96
C GLY A 166 5.81 -7.14 20.16
N ILE A 167 4.59 -7.67 20.05
CA ILE A 167 3.96 -8.47 21.11
C ILE A 167 4.74 -9.77 21.34
N ALA A 168 5.05 -10.50 20.27
CA ALA A 168 5.74 -11.79 20.37
C ALA A 168 7.13 -11.66 21.02
N THR A 169 7.92 -10.65 20.61
CA THR A 169 9.26 -10.38 21.18
C THR A 169 9.18 -9.96 22.65
N ALA A 170 8.19 -9.12 23.02
CA ALA A 170 7.99 -8.67 24.40
C ALA A 170 7.62 -9.84 25.33
N LEU A 171 6.77 -10.77 24.89
CA LEU A 171 6.36 -11.94 25.68
C LEU A 171 7.43 -13.03 25.76
N SER A 172 8.35 -13.10 24.78
CA SER A 172 9.36 -14.16 24.70
C SER A 172 10.66 -13.84 25.45
N GLY A 173 10.78 -12.65 26.07
CA GLY A 173 11.99 -12.26 26.80
C GLY A 173 13.23 -12.08 25.91
N VAL A 174 13.04 -11.75 24.62
CA VAL A 174 14.14 -11.51 23.67
C VAL A 174 15.01 -10.34 24.15
N ARG A 175 16.32 -10.40 23.90
CA ARG A 175 17.24 -9.30 24.23
C ARG A 175 16.75 -7.98 23.64
N LEU A 176 16.72 -6.93 24.46
CA LEU A 176 16.20 -5.61 24.08
C LEU A 176 16.83 -5.04 22.81
N ALA A 177 18.13 -5.30 22.58
CA ALA A 177 18.83 -4.88 21.36
C ALA A 177 18.24 -5.53 20.09
N LEU A 178 17.97 -6.83 20.12
CA LEU A 178 17.38 -7.58 18.99
C LEU A 178 15.92 -7.16 18.77
N GLN A 179 15.16 -6.99 19.86
CA GLN A 179 13.80 -6.48 19.81
C GLN A 179 13.74 -5.08 19.16
N SER A 180 14.61 -4.16 19.62
CA SER A 180 14.70 -2.80 19.08
C SER A 180 15.11 -2.80 17.61
N MET A 181 16.01 -3.69 17.21
CA MET A 181 16.42 -3.85 15.81
C MET A 181 15.25 -4.30 14.92
N LEU A 182 14.49 -5.33 15.32
CA LEU A 182 13.34 -5.82 14.55
C LEU A 182 12.22 -4.79 14.45
N ILE A 183 11.82 -4.21 15.58
CA ILE A 183 10.75 -3.21 15.63
C ILE A 183 11.18 -1.96 14.85
N GLY A 184 12.41 -1.50 15.04
CA GLY A 184 12.97 -0.36 14.32
C GLY A 184 13.02 -0.57 12.82
N GLY A 185 13.50 -1.74 12.37
CA GLY A 185 13.55 -2.10 10.95
C GLY A 185 12.16 -2.13 10.31
N LEU A 186 11.19 -2.80 10.95
CA LEU A 186 9.81 -2.85 10.48
C LEU A 186 9.14 -1.46 10.50
N ALA A 187 9.45 -0.62 11.49
CA ALA A 187 8.94 0.75 11.57
C ALA A 187 9.46 1.60 10.41
N VAL A 188 10.77 1.53 10.10
CA VAL A 188 11.37 2.24 8.96
C VAL A 188 10.74 1.75 7.65
N GLN A 189 10.59 0.44 7.47
CA GLN A 189 9.94 -0.13 6.29
C GLN A 189 8.48 0.35 6.16
N PHE A 190 7.72 0.37 7.25
CA PHE A 190 6.36 0.88 7.28
C PHE A 190 6.29 2.35 6.84
N LEU A 191 7.19 3.20 7.36
CA LEU A 191 7.26 4.61 6.97
C LEU A 191 7.59 4.76 5.48
N TRP A 192 8.57 4.02 4.98
CA TRP A 192 8.98 4.05 3.57
C TRP A 192 7.83 3.66 2.63
N LEU A 193 7.12 2.57 2.95
CA LEU A 193 5.96 2.11 2.19
C LEU A 193 4.81 3.09 2.26
N SER A 194 4.55 3.67 3.43
CA SER A 194 3.50 4.68 3.62
C SER A 194 3.78 5.94 2.79
N LEU A 195 5.02 6.45 2.80
CA LEU A 195 5.42 7.59 1.98
C LEU A 195 5.31 7.27 0.48
N SER A 196 5.72 6.06 0.07
CA SER A 196 5.60 5.59 -1.32
C SER A 196 4.14 5.50 -1.77
N ALA A 197 3.25 5.02 -0.90
CA ALA A 197 1.82 4.96 -1.14
C ALA A 197 1.20 6.37 -1.26
N ARG A 198 1.58 7.32 -0.40
CA ARG A 198 1.12 8.72 -0.53
C ARG A 198 1.52 9.32 -1.87
N ASN A 199 2.81 9.22 -2.22
CA ASN A 199 3.34 9.81 -3.44
C ASN A 199 2.70 9.22 -4.70
N THR A 200 2.40 7.93 -4.70
CA THR A 200 1.72 7.27 -5.83
C THR A 200 0.22 7.54 -5.86
N GLY A 201 -0.43 7.67 -4.70
CA GLY A 201 -1.83 8.09 -4.60
C GLY A 201 -2.06 9.53 -5.06
N ILE A 202 -1.17 10.46 -4.69
CA ILE A 202 -1.21 11.86 -5.16
C ILE A 202 -0.96 11.92 -6.66
N ARG A 203 0.06 11.20 -7.16
CA ARG A 203 0.32 11.10 -8.61
C ARG A 203 -0.87 10.52 -9.37
N LEU A 204 -1.58 9.54 -8.82
CA LEU A 204 -2.80 9.01 -9.43
C LEU A 204 -3.85 10.11 -9.61
N VAL A 205 -4.06 10.93 -8.57
CA VAL A 205 -5.01 12.05 -8.63
C VAL A 205 -4.59 13.05 -9.71
N GLN A 206 -3.34 13.50 -9.65
CA GLN A 206 -2.78 14.49 -10.57
C GLN A 206 -2.81 14.00 -12.03
N ASN A 207 -2.48 12.74 -12.29
CA ASN A 207 -2.50 12.19 -13.65
C ASN A 207 -3.92 12.19 -14.25
N VAL A 208 -4.95 11.89 -13.45
CA VAL A 208 -6.35 11.97 -13.90
C VAL A 208 -6.72 13.41 -14.24
N LEU A 209 -6.37 14.37 -13.37
CA LEU A 209 -6.70 15.78 -13.58
C LEU A 209 -5.94 16.39 -14.76
N ALA A 210 -4.67 16.02 -14.93
CA ALA A 210 -3.86 16.47 -16.07
C ALA A 210 -4.46 15.97 -17.38
N LEU A 211 -4.78 14.67 -17.47
CA LEU A 211 -5.44 14.10 -18.64
C LEU A 211 -6.78 14.77 -18.92
N GLU A 212 -7.62 14.96 -17.90
CA GLU A 212 -8.90 15.65 -18.06
C GLU A 212 -8.72 17.10 -18.55
N SER A 213 -7.72 17.82 -18.03
CA SER A 213 -7.46 19.20 -18.44
C SER A 213 -7.03 19.29 -19.92
N THR A 214 -6.27 18.31 -20.42
CA THR A 214 -5.77 18.27 -21.81
C THR A 214 -6.70 17.59 -22.81
N ASN A 215 -7.65 16.75 -22.35
CA ASN A 215 -8.49 15.97 -23.25
C ASN A 215 -9.60 16.85 -23.82
N ASP A 216 -9.34 17.52 -24.94
CA ASP A 216 -10.29 18.42 -25.60
C ASP A 216 -11.45 17.67 -26.25
N GLY A 217 -12.34 17.09 -25.44
CA GLY A 217 -13.68 16.64 -25.85
C GLY A 217 -13.72 15.88 -27.18
N ALA A 218 -12.65 15.17 -27.54
CA ALA A 218 -12.55 14.48 -28.81
C ALA A 218 -13.48 13.28 -28.70
N LYS A 219 -14.74 13.54 -29.07
CA LYS A 219 -15.72 12.53 -29.44
C LYS A 219 -14.94 11.50 -30.26
N LYS A 220 -14.76 10.32 -29.69
CA LYS A 220 -14.41 9.14 -30.47
C LYS A 220 -15.52 9.02 -31.52
N LYS A 221 -15.21 9.46 -32.73
CA LYS A 221 -15.91 9.01 -33.93
C LYS A 221 -15.56 7.54 -34.15
#